data_AF-A0A1I2X7J0-F1
#
_entry.id   AF-A0A1I2X7J0-F1
#
_cell.length_a   1.000
_cell.length_b   1.000
_cell.length_c   1.000
_cell.angle_alpha   90.00
_cell.angle_beta   90.00
_cell.angle_gamma   90.00
#
_symmetry.space_group_name_H-M   'P 1'
#
loop_
_entity.id
_entity.type
_entity.pdbx_description
1 polymer ?
#
loop_
_entity_poly.entity_id
_entity_poly.type
_entity_poly.pdbx_seq_one_letter_code
_entity_poly.pdbx_strand_id
1 'polypeptide(L)'
;MRPAVFFNADDLGFGSGFWRAVPGLFVTIGLFLTFLGLISALGAMDLSTPDKVQSSLRELLLVASAKFIMSLTGLLCSIVFTVVLRWGIGSIEGALHTLCAEIEKRLSFISLESLAAEQLRATREQREHFRLIGLELVAELGRPLREELPAAISSSINATMGPLLQQVGQLGTDHMGSMVKDLSARFSDDVGQALAKASERLVQAGDRIGELSTRMDQSSGRIGSEMEAAVARLAQAVDDLRGTMSATAASASGAFTDGADRLLGAMNQTLQEIRDNTRAGAEAMSAAAADMRGAAEGFRTELEAATRSGAAGAAARMQAAGTDASAQISAAGSNVVQAFGRTASEIAEATRDIGARAARDLLGPLDSISAHLRETADGVAAAAGGVGRLGDGVRAGAEAAERAAGAFRGSSEALVSAASPLRATTERIEASIRQLTDATEHVAGTVSRSAEQTARSAADALAAAQTALGGHAGAIEASLAGVGEVVDRLKGQGAQLDTLDEKLGAAFDMYAVKVAAAVDTLSDYVRRMQSELAPALDTLRAVVEQAEQFIPESRGASGRRTS
;
A
#
# COMPACT_ATOMS: atom_id res chain seq x y z
N MET A 1 1.53 16.90 -8.97
CA MET A 1 1.62 15.97 -10.12
C MET A 1 1.70 16.79 -11.40
N ARG A 2 2.55 16.43 -12.37
CA ARG A 2 2.68 17.20 -13.63
C ARG A 2 1.60 16.79 -14.64
N PRO A 3 0.88 17.73 -15.29
CA PRO A 3 -0.18 17.42 -16.27
C PRO A 3 0.28 16.55 -17.44
N ALA A 4 1.54 16.67 -17.86
CA ALA A 4 2.13 15.90 -18.96
C ALA A 4 2.15 14.38 -18.73
N VAL A 5 1.95 13.90 -17.50
CA VAL A 5 1.85 12.47 -17.19
C VAL A 5 0.49 11.89 -17.60
N PHE A 6 -0.58 12.69 -17.55
CA PHE A 6 -1.95 12.26 -17.85
C PHE A 6 -2.41 12.67 -19.25
N PHE A 7 -1.96 13.83 -19.71
CA PHE A 7 -2.21 14.29 -21.07
C PHE A 7 -0.99 13.91 -21.92
N ASN A 8 -0.96 12.67 -22.38
CA ASN A 8 -0.02 12.19 -23.40
C ASN A 8 -0.81 11.71 -24.64
N ALA A 9 -0.16 11.71 -25.81
CA ALA A 9 -0.83 11.42 -27.08
C ALA A 9 -1.40 9.99 -27.15
N ASP A 10 -0.78 9.04 -26.44
CA ASP A 10 -1.20 7.64 -26.41
C ASP A 10 -2.45 7.43 -25.54
N ASP A 11 -2.51 8.01 -24.34
CA ASP A 11 -3.63 7.92 -23.41
C ASP A 11 -4.87 8.70 -23.88
N LEU A 12 -4.67 9.73 -24.71
CA LEU A 12 -5.76 10.48 -25.35
C LEU A 12 -6.30 9.81 -26.63
N GLY A 13 -5.77 8.64 -27.00
CA GLY A 13 -6.22 7.89 -28.18
C GLY A 13 -5.74 8.48 -29.53
N PHE A 14 -4.81 9.44 -29.50
CA PHE A 14 -4.15 9.97 -30.69
C PHE A 14 -2.86 9.21 -31.05
N GLY A 15 -2.57 8.11 -30.35
CA GLY A 15 -1.44 7.23 -30.62
C GLY A 15 -1.46 6.70 -32.05
N SER A 16 -0.27 6.56 -32.66
CA SER A 16 -0.09 6.18 -34.07
C SER A 16 -0.64 4.79 -34.45
N GLY A 17 -1.04 3.97 -33.47
CA GLY A 17 -1.80 2.72 -33.57
C GLY A 17 -1.86 2.05 -34.93
N PHE A 18 -3.08 1.92 -35.48
CA PHE A 18 -3.34 1.31 -36.79
C PHE A 18 -2.71 2.08 -37.95
N TRP A 19 -2.64 3.41 -37.86
CA TRP A 19 -2.10 4.29 -38.89
C TRP A 19 -0.62 4.04 -39.20
N ARG A 20 0.13 3.48 -38.24
CA ARG A 20 1.55 3.10 -38.43
C ARG A 20 1.74 1.93 -39.40
N ALA A 21 0.74 1.05 -39.55
CA ALA A 21 0.81 -0.12 -40.44
C ALA A 21 0.38 0.20 -41.89
N VAL A 22 -0.35 1.31 -42.10
CA VAL A 22 -0.91 1.71 -43.40
C VAL A 22 0.15 1.93 -44.50
N PRO A 23 1.32 2.58 -44.25
CA PRO A 23 2.36 2.68 -45.27
C PRO A 23 2.86 1.31 -45.77
N GLY A 24 3.02 0.34 -44.84
CA GLY A 24 3.44 -1.01 -45.19
C GLY A 24 2.40 -1.72 -46.07
N LEU A 25 1.11 -1.51 -45.78
CA LEU A 25 0.01 -2.06 -46.57
C LEU A 25 -0.02 -1.54 -48.02
N PHE A 26 0.26 -0.26 -48.25
CA PHE A 26 0.33 0.27 -49.63
C PHE A 26 1.42 -0.39 -50.47
N VAL A 27 2.58 -0.66 -49.86
CA VAL A 27 3.69 -1.35 -50.54
C VAL A 27 3.34 -2.80 -50.81
N THR A 28 2.82 -3.52 -49.81
CA THR A 28 2.47 -4.94 -49.98
C THR A 28 1.34 -5.14 -50.97
N ILE A 29 0.32 -4.27 -50.98
CA ILE A 29 -0.76 -4.28 -51.98
C ILE A 29 -0.21 -4.00 -53.38
N GLY A 30 0.68 -3.01 -53.53
CA GLY A 30 1.31 -2.69 -54.81
C GLY A 30 2.12 -3.87 -55.38
N LEU A 31 2.88 -4.53 -54.51
CA LEU A 31 3.67 -5.72 -54.86
C LEU A 31 2.78 -6.94 -55.17
N PHE A 32 1.72 -7.15 -54.40
CA PHE A 32 0.73 -8.21 -54.63
C PHE A 32 0.04 -8.06 -56.00
N LEU A 33 -0.43 -6.86 -56.35
CA LEU A 33 -1.05 -6.58 -57.65
C LEU A 33 -0.08 -6.74 -58.82
N THR A 34 1.21 -6.48 -58.58
CA THR A 34 2.29 -6.69 -59.56
C THR A 34 2.48 -8.17 -59.83
N PHE A 35 2.57 -9.00 -58.80
CA PHE A 35 2.68 -10.45 -58.96
C PHE A 35 1.44 -11.07 -59.61
N LEU A 36 0.23 -10.66 -59.20
CA LEU A 36 -1.01 -11.17 -59.80
C LEU A 36 -1.07 -10.84 -61.30
N GLY A 37 -0.60 -9.65 -61.69
CA GLY A 37 -0.49 -9.24 -63.09
C GLY A 37 0.51 -10.07 -63.89
N LEU A 38 1.67 -10.37 -63.32
CA LEU A 38 2.67 -11.22 -63.96
C LEU A 38 2.19 -12.67 -64.12
N ILE A 39 1.55 -13.23 -63.10
CA ILE A 39 0.97 -14.59 -63.15
C ILE A 39 -0.11 -14.67 -64.24
N SER A 40 -0.99 -13.67 -64.33
CA SER A 40 -2.01 -13.61 -65.38
C SER A 40 -1.40 -13.51 -66.78
N ALA A 41 -0.31 -12.76 -66.95
CA ALA A 41 0.38 -12.64 -68.24
C ALA A 41 1.07 -13.94 -68.63
N LEU A 42 1.69 -14.64 -67.67
CA LEU A 42 2.32 -15.95 -67.86
C LEU A 42 1.32 -17.02 -68.28
N GLY A 43 0.12 -17.02 -67.68
CA GLY A 43 -0.95 -17.97 -68.03
C GLY A 43 -1.57 -17.74 -69.42
N ALA A 44 -1.41 -16.55 -70.00
CA ALA A 44 -1.97 -16.19 -71.31
C ALA A 44 -1.00 -16.44 -72.49
N MET A 45 0.25 -16.87 -72.23
CA MET A 45 1.25 -17.05 -73.29
C MET A 45 1.02 -18.33 -74.10
N ASP A 46 1.06 -18.21 -75.43
CA ASP A 46 1.04 -19.33 -76.37
C ASP A 46 2.44 -19.51 -76.98
N LEU A 47 3.14 -20.56 -76.53
CA LEU A 47 4.52 -20.88 -76.93
C LEU A 47 4.60 -21.93 -78.06
N SER A 48 3.47 -22.21 -78.72
CA SER A 48 3.37 -23.34 -79.65
C SER A 48 4.10 -23.13 -80.99
N THR A 49 4.33 -21.89 -81.41
CA THR A 49 5.03 -21.58 -82.68
C THR A 49 6.00 -20.40 -82.54
N PRO A 50 7.08 -20.33 -83.34
CA PRO A 50 8.10 -19.28 -83.24
C PRO A 50 7.54 -17.85 -83.34
N ASP A 51 6.57 -17.61 -84.23
CA ASP A 51 5.94 -16.30 -84.40
C ASP A 51 5.08 -15.90 -83.19
N LYS A 52 4.41 -16.88 -82.55
CA LYS A 52 3.60 -16.67 -81.35
C LYS A 52 4.43 -16.49 -80.08
N VAL A 53 5.63 -17.07 -80.04
CA VAL A 53 6.61 -16.81 -78.96
C VAL A 53 7.03 -15.34 -78.97
N GLN A 54 7.31 -14.77 -80.15
CA GLN A 54 7.70 -13.37 -80.24
C GLN A 54 6.57 -12.41 -79.82
N SER A 55 5.32 -12.69 -80.19
CA SER A 55 4.17 -11.90 -79.74
C SER A 55 3.92 -12.02 -78.24
N SER A 56 4.00 -13.24 -77.69
CA SER A 56 3.83 -13.52 -76.26
C SER A 56 4.90 -12.84 -75.40
N LEU A 57 6.15 -12.80 -75.86
CA LEU A 57 7.24 -12.09 -75.17
C LEU A 57 7.05 -10.57 -75.18
N ARG A 58 6.55 -10.02 -76.29
CA ARG A 58 6.25 -8.58 -76.39
C ARG A 58 5.10 -8.19 -75.48
N GLU A 59 4.06 -9.03 -75.40
CA GLU A 59 2.93 -8.83 -74.50
C GLU A 59 3.36 -8.95 -73.03
N LEU A 60 4.21 -9.92 -72.69
CA LEU A 60 4.77 -10.05 -71.34
C LEU A 60 5.59 -8.83 -70.92
N LEU A 61 6.43 -8.28 -71.80
CA LEU A 61 7.19 -7.06 -71.51
C LEU A 61 6.28 -5.84 -71.30
N LEU A 62 5.19 -5.75 -72.05
CA LEU A 62 4.23 -4.66 -71.94
C LEU A 62 3.42 -4.76 -70.63
N VAL A 63 2.95 -5.97 -70.29
CA VAL A 63 2.27 -6.22 -69.01
C VAL A 63 3.23 -6.05 -67.82
N ALA A 64 4.47 -6.52 -67.92
CA ALA A 64 5.47 -6.35 -66.88
C ALA A 64 5.76 -4.87 -66.60
N SER A 65 5.99 -4.06 -67.64
CA SER A 65 6.25 -2.62 -67.49
C SER A 65 5.04 -1.86 -66.91
N ALA A 66 3.81 -2.19 -67.30
CA ALA A 66 2.60 -1.63 -66.69
C ALA A 66 2.46 -2.01 -65.21
N LYS A 67 2.88 -3.22 -64.82
CA LYS A 67 2.82 -3.69 -63.43
C LYS A 67 3.91 -3.08 -62.55
N PHE A 68 5.08 -2.76 -63.12
CA PHE A 68 6.09 -1.94 -62.43
C PHE A 68 5.54 -0.56 -62.02
N ILE A 69 4.71 0.08 -62.87
CA ILE A 69 4.08 1.37 -62.55
C ILE A 69 3.08 1.22 -61.37
N MET A 70 2.35 0.11 -61.28
CA MET A 70 1.48 -0.18 -60.13
C MET A 70 2.28 -0.31 -58.82
N SER A 71 3.41 -1.01 -58.83
CA SER A 71 4.30 -1.11 -57.66
C SER A 71 4.89 0.25 -57.27
N LEU A 72 5.32 1.05 -58.27
CA LEU A 72 5.86 2.40 -58.05
C LEU A 72 4.82 3.32 -57.42
N THR A 73 3.57 3.21 -57.84
CA THR A 73 2.47 4.01 -57.28
C THR A 73 2.19 3.62 -55.82
N GLY A 74 2.21 2.32 -55.49
CA GLY A 74 2.08 1.85 -54.11
C GLY A 74 3.21 2.35 -53.19
N LEU A 75 4.45 2.35 -53.68
CA LEU A 75 5.59 2.93 -52.96
C LEU A 75 5.45 4.45 -52.79
N LEU A 76 5.06 5.17 -53.85
CA LEU A 76 4.87 6.61 -53.80
C LEU A 76 3.78 7.00 -52.79
N CYS A 77 2.63 6.31 -52.81
CA CYS A 77 1.57 6.50 -51.83
C CYS A 77 2.04 6.21 -50.40
N SER A 78 2.85 5.16 -50.19
CA SER A 78 3.43 4.84 -48.89
C SER A 78 4.35 5.95 -48.36
N ILE A 79 5.22 6.49 -49.21
CA ILE A 79 6.13 7.58 -48.85
C ILE A 79 5.34 8.84 -48.50
N VAL A 80 4.42 9.27 -49.38
CA VAL A 80 3.60 10.47 -49.15
C VAL A 80 2.80 10.34 -47.86
N PHE A 81 2.16 9.18 -47.66
CA PHE A 81 1.38 8.93 -46.46
C PHE A 81 2.23 8.97 -45.18
N THR A 82 3.44 8.38 -45.21
CA THR A 82 4.37 8.40 -44.07
C THR A 82 4.79 9.82 -43.70
N VAL A 83 5.08 10.66 -44.70
CA VAL A 83 5.47 12.06 -44.48
C VAL A 83 4.32 12.84 -43.83
N VAL A 84 3.10 12.71 -44.37
CA VAL A 84 1.91 13.39 -43.84
C VAL A 84 1.59 12.93 -42.41
N LEU A 85 1.64 11.62 -42.14
CA LEU A 85 1.38 11.07 -40.81
C LEU A 85 2.38 11.60 -39.78
N ARG A 86 3.67 11.66 -40.14
CA ARG A 86 4.73 12.14 -39.24
C ARG A 86 4.59 13.62 -38.92
N TRP A 87 4.17 14.43 -39.90
CA TRP A 87 3.83 15.84 -39.64
C TRP A 87 2.60 16.00 -38.76
N GLY A 88 1.55 15.21 -39.00
CA GLY A 88 0.33 15.24 -38.17
C GLY A 88 0.60 14.89 -36.71
N ILE A 89 1.34 13.81 -36.45
CA ILE A 89 1.71 13.39 -35.09
C ILE A 89 2.54 14.47 -34.39
N GLY A 90 3.55 15.02 -35.06
CA GLY A 90 4.37 16.09 -34.49
C GLY A 90 3.56 17.36 -34.17
N SER A 91 2.56 17.70 -34.99
CA SER A 91 1.67 18.83 -34.71
C SER A 91 0.78 18.58 -33.49
N ILE A 92 0.25 17.36 -33.33
CA ILE A 92 -0.59 16.99 -32.19
C ILE A 92 0.23 17.02 -30.91
N GLU A 93 1.42 16.41 -30.92
CA GLU A 93 2.34 16.44 -29.77
C GLU A 93 2.71 17.87 -29.37
N GLY A 94 3.00 18.74 -30.34
CA GLY A 94 3.30 20.15 -30.08
C GLY A 94 2.13 20.91 -29.47
N ALA A 95 0.91 20.69 -29.97
CA ALA A 95 -0.31 21.27 -29.41
C ALA A 95 -0.57 20.76 -27.97
N LEU A 96 -0.36 19.47 -27.74
CA LEU A 96 -0.48 18.83 -26.43
C LEU A 96 0.50 19.43 -25.42
N HIS A 97 1.75 19.64 -25.85
CA HIS A 97 2.78 20.20 -24.98
C HIS A 97 2.46 21.65 -24.60
N THR A 98 1.94 22.42 -25.55
CA THR A 98 1.46 23.79 -25.31
C THR A 98 0.27 23.80 -24.34
N LEU A 99 -0.67 22.88 -24.52
CA LEU A 99 -1.81 22.71 -23.61
C LEU A 99 -1.35 22.35 -22.19
N CYS A 100 -0.47 21.36 -22.04
CA CYS A 100 0.10 20.97 -20.76
C CYS A 100 0.83 22.12 -20.07
N ALA A 101 1.61 22.90 -20.81
CA ALA A 101 2.31 24.07 -20.28
C ALA A 101 1.35 25.16 -19.80
N GLU A 102 0.24 25.40 -20.52
CA GLU A 102 -0.76 26.39 -20.12
C GLU A 102 -1.58 25.93 -18.89
N ILE A 103 -1.88 24.62 -18.81
CA ILE A 103 -2.48 24.01 -17.62
C ILE A 103 -1.52 24.11 -16.42
N GLU A 104 -0.24 23.81 -16.60
CA GLU A 104 0.77 23.88 -15.55
C GLU A 104 0.96 25.31 -15.02
N LYS A 105 0.89 26.32 -15.89
CA LYS A 105 0.91 27.74 -15.46
C LYS A 105 -0.30 28.15 -14.63
N ARG A 106 -1.45 27.51 -14.82
CA ARG A 106 -2.72 27.84 -14.14
C ARG A 106 -2.98 27.00 -12.90
N LEU A 107 -2.27 25.87 -12.76
CA LEU A 107 -2.28 25.07 -11.54
C LEU A 107 -1.33 25.69 -10.52
N SER A 108 -1.87 26.20 -9.40
CA SER A 108 -1.02 26.57 -8.27
C SER A 108 -0.41 25.30 -7.69
N PHE A 109 0.92 25.21 -7.73
CA PHE A 109 1.63 24.08 -7.17
C PHE A 109 1.64 24.21 -5.64
N ILE A 110 0.63 23.66 -4.97
CA ILE A 110 0.67 23.45 -3.52
C ILE A 110 1.70 22.34 -3.29
N SER A 111 2.88 22.72 -2.80
CA SER A 111 3.88 21.75 -2.40
C SER A 111 3.41 21.03 -1.13
N LEU A 112 3.73 19.74 -1.00
CA LEU A 112 3.44 18.97 0.22
C LEU A 112 4.06 19.62 1.46
N GLU A 113 5.16 20.35 1.30
CA GLU A 113 5.78 21.16 2.35
C GLU A 113 4.93 22.36 2.75
N SER A 114 4.36 23.09 1.78
CA SER A 114 3.44 24.20 2.07
C SER A 114 2.16 23.71 2.77
N LEU A 115 1.64 22.55 2.36
CA LEU A 115 0.50 21.91 3.02
C LEU A 115 0.84 21.44 4.43
N ALA A 116 2.02 20.85 4.63
CA ALA A 116 2.49 20.45 5.96
C ALA A 116 2.73 21.66 6.88
N ALA A 117 3.25 22.76 6.33
CA ALA A 117 3.43 24.01 7.07
C ALA A 117 2.09 24.63 7.46
N GLU A 118 1.10 24.60 6.56
CA GLU A 118 -0.26 25.07 6.82
C GLU A 118 -0.98 24.19 7.84
N GLN A 119 -0.80 22.86 7.77
CA GLN A 119 -1.32 21.91 8.75
C GLN A 119 -0.66 22.08 10.14
N LEU A 120 0.65 22.33 10.19
CA LEU A 120 1.35 22.65 11.44
C LEU A 120 0.86 23.98 12.04
N ARG A 121 0.60 24.98 11.20
CA ARG A 121 0.04 26.26 11.63
C ARG A 121 -1.38 26.08 12.19
N ALA A 122 -2.24 25.36 11.47
CA ALA A 122 -3.59 25.04 11.93
C ALA A 122 -3.57 24.28 13.27
N THR A 123 -2.66 23.32 13.43
CA THR A 123 -2.50 22.56 14.68
C THR A 123 -2.05 23.45 15.85
N ARG A 124 -1.13 24.41 15.59
CA ARG A 124 -0.71 25.39 16.62
C ARG A 124 -1.84 26.32 17.02
N GLU A 125 -2.61 26.84 16.05
CA GLU A 125 -3.77 27.68 16.31
C GLU A 125 -4.85 26.90 17.11
N GLN A 126 -5.09 25.64 16.76
CA GLN A 126 -6.01 24.76 17.48
C GLN A 126 -5.56 24.50 18.93
N ARG A 127 -4.25 24.34 19.15
CA ARG A 127 -3.68 24.19 20.49
C ARG A 127 -3.87 25.46 21.35
N GLU A 128 -3.68 26.64 20.77
CA GLU A 128 -3.99 27.90 21.49
C GLU A 128 -5.49 28.01 21.80
N HIS A 129 -6.36 27.61 20.88
CA HIS A 129 -7.80 27.60 21.11
C HIS A 129 -8.19 26.67 22.28
N PHE A 130 -7.60 25.47 22.36
CA PHE A 130 -7.78 24.57 23.51
C PHE A 130 -7.23 25.15 24.81
N ARG A 131 -6.11 25.89 24.76
CA ARG A 131 -5.54 26.55 25.94
C ARG A 131 -6.45 27.66 26.45
N LEU A 132 -7.06 28.43 25.55
CA LEU A 132 -8.05 29.45 25.89
C LEU A 132 -9.31 28.83 26.48
N ILE A 133 -9.85 27.78 25.86
CA ILE A 133 -10.99 27.02 26.41
C ILE A 133 -10.66 26.47 27.80
N GLY A 134 -9.46 25.92 28.00
CA GLY A 134 -9.03 25.43 29.31
C GLY A 134 -8.95 26.53 30.37
N LEU A 135 -8.46 27.71 30.02
CA LEU A 135 -8.42 28.88 30.90
C LEU A 135 -9.81 29.44 31.20
N GLU A 136 -10.67 29.53 30.19
CA GLU A 136 -12.04 30.01 30.29
C GLU A 136 -12.89 29.04 31.12
N LEU A 137 -12.79 27.72 30.88
CA LEU A 137 -13.46 26.70 31.67
C LEU A 137 -13.03 26.72 33.14
N VAL A 138 -11.74 26.95 33.43
CA VAL A 138 -11.24 27.09 34.81
C VAL A 138 -11.74 28.39 35.46
N ALA A 139 -11.87 29.48 34.71
CA ALA A 139 -12.43 30.73 35.22
C ALA A 139 -13.94 30.62 35.47
N GLU A 140 -14.70 30.05 34.53
CA GLU A 140 -16.16 29.91 34.57
C GLU A 140 -16.62 28.86 35.60
N LEU A 141 -15.91 27.73 35.72
CA LEU A 141 -16.23 26.69 36.72
C LEU A 141 -15.59 26.97 38.09
N GLY A 142 -14.44 27.64 38.12
CA GLY A 142 -13.69 27.87 39.36
C GLY A 142 -14.42 28.77 40.35
N ARG A 143 -15.13 29.80 39.86
CA ARG A 143 -15.85 30.77 40.72
C ARG A 143 -17.07 30.17 41.43
N PRO A 144 -18.02 29.49 40.76
CA PRO A 144 -19.16 28.86 41.43
C PRO A 144 -18.74 27.77 42.42
N LEU A 145 -17.67 27.01 42.12
CA LEU A 145 -17.15 25.97 43.01
C LEU A 145 -16.45 26.51 44.25
N ARG A 146 -15.70 27.63 44.15
CA ARG A 146 -15.00 28.23 45.30
C ARG A 146 -15.85 29.12 46.17
N GLU A 147 -16.78 29.87 45.58
CA GLU A 147 -17.47 30.95 46.28
C GLU A 147 -18.95 30.63 46.51
N GLU A 148 -19.67 30.18 45.48
CA GLU A 148 -21.13 30.02 45.54
C GLU A 148 -21.54 28.76 46.31
N LEU A 149 -20.85 27.63 46.11
CA LEU A 149 -21.12 26.37 46.81
C LEU A 149 -20.87 26.46 48.33
N PRO A 150 -19.72 26.97 48.82
CA PRO A 150 -19.50 27.11 50.26
C PRO A 150 -20.42 28.16 50.91
N ALA A 151 -20.77 29.23 50.18
CA ALA A 151 -21.71 30.24 50.67
C ALA A 151 -23.14 29.68 50.78
N ALA A 152 -23.59 28.89 49.81
CA ALA A 152 -24.90 28.22 49.84
C ALA A 152 -24.99 27.21 50.99
N ILE A 153 -23.91 26.43 51.22
CA ILE A 153 -23.82 25.50 52.35
C ILE A 153 -23.84 26.25 53.69
N SER A 154 -23.07 27.34 53.80
CA SER A 154 -23.02 28.16 55.03
C SER A 154 -24.34 28.88 55.32
N SER A 155 -25.03 29.37 54.29
CA SER A 155 -26.37 29.95 54.40
C SER A 155 -27.39 28.93 54.87
N SER A 156 -27.37 27.72 54.31
CA SER A 156 -28.27 26.63 54.71
C SER A 156 -27.99 26.19 56.15
N ILE A 157 -26.73 26.12 56.57
CA ILE A 157 -26.36 25.79 57.96
C ILE A 157 -26.83 26.90 58.91
N ASN A 158 -26.58 28.18 58.61
CA ASN A 158 -27.04 29.29 59.46
C ASN A 158 -28.57 29.41 59.53
N ALA A 159 -29.28 29.17 58.43
CA ALA A 159 -30.75 29.16 58.41
C ALA A 159 -31.34 28.05 59.28
N THR A 160 -30.62 26.93 59.42
CA THR A 160 -31.08 25.76 60.19
C THR A 160 -30.61 25.79 61.65
N MET A 161 -29.42 26.32 61.93
CA MET A 161 -28.84 26.37 63.28
C MET A 161 -29.15 27.66 64.05
N GLY A 162 -29.51 28.76 63.36
CA GLY A 162 -29.88 30.04 63.98
C GLY A 162 -31.07 29.94 64.96
N PRO A 163 -32.20 29.30 64.59
CA PRO A 163 -33.34 29.14 65.48
C PRO A 163 -33.02 28.29 66.72
N LEU A 164 -32.18 27.27 66.57
CA LEU A 164 -31.80 26.36 67.66
C LEU A 164 -30.95 27.04 68.74
N LEU A 165 -30.01 27.91 68.33
CA LEU A 165 -29.18 28.68 69.27
C LEU A 165 -29.98 29.79 69.98
N GLN A 166 -30.97 30.38 69.28
CA GLN A 166 -31.82 31.43 69.84
C GLN A 166 -32.87 30.87 70.82
N GLN A 167 -33.38 29.66 70.56
CA GLN A 167 -34.31 28.96 71.44
C GLN A 167 -33.65 28.48 72.73
N VAL A 168 -32.36 28.12 72.68
CA VAL A 168 -31.56 27.77 73.87
C VAL A 168 -31.17 29.02 74.69
N GLY A 169 -30.98 30.17 74.05
CA GLY A 169 -30.66 31.44 74.74
C GLY A 169 -31.85 32.09 75.46
N GLN A 170 -33.09 31.87 75.01
CA GLN A 170 -34.29 32.48 75.61
C GLN A 170 -34.94 31.63 76.72
N LEU A 171 -34.50 30.39 76.93
CA LEU A 171 -34.98 29.51 78.00
C LEU A 171 -34.34 29.78 79.37
N GLY A 172 -33.52 30.82 79.49
CA GLY A 172 -32.56 30.98 80.58
C GLY A 172 -33.04 31.60 81.90
N THR A 173 -34.11 32.41 81.97
CA THR A 173 -34.26 33.25 83.19
C THR A 173 -35.63 33.52 83.81
N ASP A 174 -36.79 33.32 83.16
CA ASP A 174 -38.02 33.97 83.70
C ASP A 174 -39.20 33.09 84.12
N HIS A 175 -39.16 31.75 84.06
CA HIS A 175 -40.39 30.93 84.21
C HIS A 175 -40.33 29.77 85.22
N MET A 176 -39.57 29.86 86.31
CA MET A 176 -39.46 28.74 87.28
C MET A 176 -40.63 28.61 88.30
N GLY A 177 -41.46 29.65 88.48
CA GLY A 177 -42.47 29.68 89.54
C GLY A 177 -43.86 29.13 89.16
N SER A 178 -44.28 29.30 87.91
CA SER A 178 -45.56 28.76 87.41
C SER A 178 -45.42 27.36 86.81
N MET A 179 -44.18 26.93 86.51
CA MET A 179 -43.90 25.66 85.85
C MET A 179 -44.22 24.47 86.75
N VAL A 180 -44.00 24.50 88.07
CA VAL A 180 -44.16 23.30 88.92
C VAL A 180 -45.62 22.81 89.00
N LYS A 181 -46.61 23.72 88.91
CA LYS A 181 -48.03 23.36 88.98
C LYS A 181 -48.57 22.90 87.62
N ASP A 182 -48.07 23.47 86.53
CA ASP A 182 -48.40 23.02 85.15
C ASP A 182 -47.61 21.76 84.77
N LEU A 183 -46.39 21.58 85.29
CA LEU A 183 -45.50 20.44 85.07
C LEU A 183 -46.07 19.16 85.67
N SER A 184 -46.82 19.18 86.78
CA SER A 184 -47.41 17.94 87.29
C SER A 184 -48.60 17.44 86.45
N ALA A 185 -49.36 18.34 85.83
CA ALA A 185 -50.48 17.98 84.95
C ALA A 185 -49.99 17.67 83.52
N ARG A 186 -49.00 18.43 83.04
CA ARG A 186 -48.37 18.25 81.73
C ARG A 186 -47.31 17.15 81.70
N PHE A 187 -46.62 16.81 82.79
CA PHE A 187 -45.59 15.78 82.74
C PHE A 187 -46.16 14.40 82.45
N SER A 188 -47.38 14.07 82.90
CA SER A 188 -48.00 12.80 82.49
C SER A 188 -48.59 12.87 81.07
N ASP A 189 -49.15 14.01 80.66
CA ASP A 189 -49.79 14.16 79.34
C ASP A 189 -48.77 14.43 78.21
N ASP A 190 -47.80 15.32 78.42
CA ASP A 190 -46.70 15.64 77.50
C ASP A 190 -45.64 14.54 77.47
N VAL A 191 -45.34 13.81 78.56
CA VAL A 191 -44.46 12.62 78.46
C VAL A 191 -45.22 11.47 77.79
N GLY A 192 -46.51 11.28 78.08
CA GLY A 192 -47.36 10.33 77.36
C GLY A 192 -47.44 10.64 75.86
N GLN A 193 -47.63 11.91 75.49
CA GLN A 193 -47.63 12.38 74.10
C GLN A 193 -46.24 12.38 73.48
N ALA A 194 -45.17 12.66 74.22
CA ALA A 194 -43.80 12.64 73.70
C ALA A 194 -43.31 11.22 73.49
N LEU A 195 -43.61 10.28 74.41
CA LEU A 195 -43.35 8.85 74.20
C LEU A 195 -44.23 8.30 73.07
N ALA A 196 -45.49 8.72 72.96
CA ALA A 196 -46.34 8.36 71.83
C ALA A 196 -45.79 8.92 70.50
N LYS A 197 -45.33 10.17 70.45
CA LYS A 197 -44.66 10.77 69.29
C LYS A 197 -43.32 10.12 68.99
N ALA A 198 -42.54 9.74 70.00
CA ALA A 198 -41.26 9.06 69.82
C ALA A 198 -41.48 7.63 69.31
N SER A 199 -42.51 6.95 69.82
CA SER A 199 -42.95 5.64 69.32
C SER A 199 -43.47 5.77 67.89
N GLU A 200 -44.25 6.79 67.57
CA GLU A 200 -44.72 7.10 66.21
C GLU A 200 -43.55 7.44 65.26
N ARG A 201 -42.54 8.17 65.74
CA ARG A 201 -41.30 8.45 64.99
C ARG A 201 -40.45 7.21 64.78
N LEU A 202 -40.41 6.30 65.75
CA LEU A 202 -39.74 4.99 65.64
C LEU A 202 -40.48 4.06 64.69
N VAL A 203 -41.81 4.06 64.71
CA VAL A 203 -42.65 3.36 63.72
C VAL A 203 -42.41 3.95 62.33
N GLN A 204 -42.41 5.28 62.17
CA GLN A 204 -42.05 5.92 60.90
C GLN A 204 -40.61 5.65 60.45
N ALA A 205 -39.66 5.53 61.38
CA ALA A 205 -38.29 5.14 61.06
C ALA A 205 -38.22 3.67 60.63
N GLY A 206 -38.97 2.79 61.30
CA GLY A 206 -39.16 1.39 60.90
C GLY A 206 -39.78 1.26 59.50
N ASP A 207 -40.80 2.07 59.21
CA ASP A 207 -41.43 2.12 57.88
C ASP A 207 -40.46 2.63 56.82
N ARG A 208 -39.65 3.65 57.11
CA ARG A 208 -38.62 4.15 56.19
C ARG A 208 -37.49 3.15 55.96
N ILE A 209 -37.10 2.40 56.98
CA ILE A 209 -36.12 1.32 56.84
C ILE A 209 -36.72 0.16 56.05
N GLY A 210 -37.99 -0.17 56.25
CA GLY A 210 -38.74 -1.12 55.44
C GLY A 210 -38.83 -0.69 53.98
N GLU A 211 -39.10 0.60 53.71
CA GLU A 211 -39.12 1.18 52.37
C GLU A 211 -37.71 1.15 51.73
N LEU A 212 -36.67 1.46 52.50
CA LEU A 212 -35.29 1.38 52.04
C LEU A 212 -34.89 -0.06 51.70
N SER A 213 -35.25 -1.03 52.55
CA SER A 213 -35.02 -2.46 52.29
C SER A 213 -35.75 -2.91 51.03
N THR A 214 -37.00 -2.48 50.84
CA THR A 214 -37.79 -2.81 49.64
C THR A 214 -37.18 -2.20 48.38
N ARG A 215 -36.69 -0.95 48.46
CA ARG A 215 -35.94 -0.31 47.35
C ARG A 215 -34.61 -1.00 47.08
N MET A 216 -33.93 -1.48 48.11
CA MET A 216 -32.65 -2.20 47.98
C MET A 216 -32.86 -3.57 47.35
N ASP A 217 -33.93 -4.29 47.71
CA ASP A 217 -34.34 -5.54 47.07
C ASP A 217 -34.72 -5.32 45.61
N GLN A 218 -35.51 -4.28 45.31
CA GLN A 218 -35.81 -3.90 43.92
C GLN A 218 -34.56 -3.52 43.13
N SER A 219 -33.65 -2.75 43.73
CA SER A 219 -32.39 -2.37 43.09
C SER A 219 -31.51 -3.59 42.83
N SER A 220 -31.41 -4.51 43.80
CA SER A 220 -30.61 -5.73 43.67
C SER A 220 -31.20 -6.68 42.62
N GLY A 221 -32.53 -6.80 42.56
CA GLY A 221 -33.23 -7.51 41.49
C GLY A 221 -32.97 -6.90 40.12
N ARG A 222 -33.00 -5.57 40.00
CA ARG A 222 -32.73 -4.86 38.74
C ARG A 222 -31.27 -4.98 38.29
N ILE A 223 -30.33 -4.93 39.24
CA ILE A 223 -28.90 -5.15 38.99
C ILE A 223 -28.68 -6.59 38.53
N GLY A 224 -29.34 -7.58 39.16
CA GLY A 224 -29.29 -8.98 38.75
C GLY A 224 -29.78 -9.18 37.31
N SER A 225 -30.94 -8.61 36.95
CA SER A 225 -31.48 -8.72 35.59
C SER A 225 -30.63 -8.01 34.54
N GLU A 226 -30.07 -6.84 34.86
CA GLU A 226 -29.16 -6.12 33.95
C GLU A 226 -27.85 -6.88 33.75
N MET A 227 -27.34 -7.53 34.80
CA MET A 227 -26.13 -8.33 34.74
C MET A 227 -26.35 -9.61 33.92
N GLU A 228 -27.49 -10.30 34.08
CA GLU A 228 -27.88 -11.42 33.21
C GLU A 228 -28.01 -10.99 31.75
N ALA A 229 -28.64 -9.83 31.49
CA ALA A 229 -28.77 -9.29 30.14
C ALA A 229 -27.42 -8.88 29.52
N ALA A 230 -26.46 -8.42 30.33
CA ALA A 230 -25.10 -8.13 29.88
C ALA A 230 -24.31 -9.41 29.57
N VAL A 231 -24.41 -10.43 30.42
CA VAL A 231 -23.77 -11.74 30.19
C VAL A 231 -24.34 -12.42 28.95
N ALA A 232 -25.66 -12.37 28.75
CA ALA A 232 -26.30 -12.91 27.55
C ALA A 232 -25.83 -12.19 26.27
N ARG A 233 -25.74 -10.86 26.29
CA ARG A 233 -25.19 -10.07 25.18
C ARG A 233 -23.72 -10.40 24.90
N LEU A 234 -22.93 -10.61 25.94
CA LEU A 234 -21.52 -10.99 25.80
C LEU A 234 -21.37 -12.39 25.19
N ALA A 235 -22.17 -13.36 25.65
CA ALA A 235 -22.19 -14.71 25.09
C ALA A 235 -22.57 -14.70 23.60
N GLN A 236 -23.56 -13.89 23.24
CA GLN A 236 -24.01 -13.75 21.86
C GLN A 236 -22.98 -13.06 20.97
N ALA A 237 -22.30 -12.02 21.46
CA ALA A 237 -21.19 -11.39 20.74
C ALA A 237 -20.01 -12.33 20.50
N VAL A 238 -19.70 -13.21 21.47
CA VAL A 238 -18.66 -14.24 21.30
C VAL A 238 -19.07 -15.28 20.26
N ASP A 239 -20.34 -15.68 20.22
CA ASP A 239 -20.83 -16.65 19.25
C ASP A 239 -20.86 -16.08 17.81
N ASP A 240 -21.25 -14.81 17.66
CA ASP A 240 -21.14 -14.06 16.39
C ASP A 240 -19.69 -13.92 15.94
N LEU A 241 -18.76 -13.62 16.85
CA LEU A 241 -17.33 -13.54 16.55
C LEU A 241 -16.80 -14.88 16.05
N ARG A 242 -17.20 -15.98 16.69
CA ARG A 242 -16.85 -17.35 16.31
C ARG A 242 -17.42 -17.70 14.93
N GLY A 243 -18.67 -17.35 14.65
CA GLY A 243 -19.30 -17.54 13.34
C GLY A 243 -18.57 -16.78 12.24
N THR A 244 -18.26 -15.51 12.49
CA THR A 244 -17.56 -14.63 11.54
C THR A 244 -16.12 -15.10 11.28
N MET A 245 -15.39 -15.54 12.32
CA MET A 245 -14.07 -16.16 12.17
C MET A 245 -14.13 -17.43 11.35
N SER A 246 -15.13 -18.29 11.57
CA SER A 246 -15.28 -19.53 10.79
C SER A 246 -15.57 -19.25 9.32
N ALA A 247 -16.42 -18.26 9.02
CA ALA A 247 -16.71 -17.84 7.65
C ALA A 247 -15.47 -17.23 6.97
N THR A 248 -14.71 -16.41 7.71
CA THR A 248 -13.47 -15.81 7.21
C THR A 248 -12.41 -16.88 6.93
N ALA A 249 -12.25 -17.86 7.82
CA ALA A 249 -11.32 -18.97 7.63
C ALA A 249 -11.69 -19.83 6.41
N ALA A 250 -12.98 -20.13 6.21
CA ALA A 250 -13.46 -20.85 5.04
C ALA A 250 -13.18 -20.07 3.74
N SER A 251 -13.46 -18.76 3.74
CA SER A 251 -13.23 -17.91 2.57
C SER A 251 -11.74 -17.72 2.25
N ALA A 252 -10.90 -17.58 3.28
CA ALA A 252 -9.45 -17.51 3.14
C ALA A 252 -8.87 -18.82 2.62
N SER A 253 -9.35 -19.96 3.13
CA SER A 253 -8.96 -21.28 2.63
C SER A 253 -9.35 -21.48 1.16
N GLY A 254 -10.57 -21.09 0.78
CA GLY A 254 -11.01 -21.15 -0.62
C GLY A 254 -10.15 -20.28 -1.55
N ALA A 255 -9.86 -19.04 -1.15
CA ALA A 255 -8.99 -18.15 -1.92
C ALA A 255 -7.55 -18.68 -2.04
N PHE A 256 -7.04 -19.34 -0.99
CA PHE A 256 -5.71 -19.96 -1.02
C PHE A 256 -5.67 -21.17 -1.96
N THR A 257 -6.68 -22.04 -1.91
CA THR A 257 -6.79 -23.19 -2.80
C THR A 257 -6.93 -22.75 -4.27
N ASP A 258 -7.81 -21.79 -4.55
CA ASP A 258 -7.97 -21.23 -5.91
C ASP A 258 -6.67 -20.56 -6.41
N GLY A 259 -5.98 -19.83 -5.53
CA GLY A 259 -4.69 -19.22 -5.85
C GLY A 259 -3.61 -20.27 -6.17
N ALA A 260 -3.57 -21.35 -5.40
CA ALA A 260 -2.65 -22.47 -5.62
C ALA A 260 -2.96 -23.20 -6.94
N ASP A 261 -4.23 -23.47 -7.26
CA ASP A 261 -4.63 -24.11 -8.51
C ASP A 261 -4.30 -23.25 -9.73
N ARG A 262 -4.52 -21.92 -9.64
CA ARG A 262 -4.11 -20.98 -10.70
C ARG A 262 -2.59 -20.93 -10.90
N LEU A 263 -1.83 -20.92 -9.80
CA LEU A 263 -0.36 -20.96 -9.86
C LEU A 263 0.12 -22.26 -10.50
N LEU A 264 -0.42 -23.41 -10.08
CA LEU A 264 -0.08 -24.71 -10.65
C LEU A 264 -0.46 -24.79 -12.13
N GLY A 265 -1.62 -24.25 -12.52
CA GLY A 265 -2.04 -24.16 -13.91
C GLY A 265 -1.07 -23.31 -14.75
N ALA A 266 -0.72 -22.11 -14.28
CA ALA A 266 0.24 -21.24 -14.94
C ALA A 266 1.64 -21.87 -15.04
N MET A 267 2.11 -22.54 -14.00
CA MET A 267 3.38 -23.26 -14.01
C MET A 267 3.36 -24.42 -15.03
N ASN A 268 2.28 -25.19 -15.09
CA ASN A 268 2.16 -26.29 -16.04
C ASN A 268 2.15 -25.77 -17.49
N GLN A 269 1.39 -24.70 -17.75
CA GLN A 269 1.35 -24.07 -19.06
C GLN A 269 2.73 -23.53 -19.46
N THR A 270 3.42 -22.84 -18.56
CA THR A 270 4.77 -22.32 -18.82
C THR A 270 5.76 -23.46 -19.12
N LEU A 271 5.71 -24.55 -18.36
CA LEU A 271 6.55 -25.72 -18.60
C LEU A 271 6.23 -26.41 -19.94
N GLN A 272 4.98 -26.34 -20.39
CA GLN A 272 4.57 -26.85 -21.68
C GLN A 272 5.10 -25.97 -22.82
N GLU A 273 4.95 -24.66 -22.71
CA GLU A 273 5.50 -23.68 -23.67
C GLU A 273 7.04 -23.78 -23.75
N ILE A 274 7.73 -23.95 -22.61
CA ILE A 274 9.18 -24.21 -22.60
C ILE A 274 9.51 -25.50 -23.34
N ARG A 275 8.76 -26.59 -23.13
CA ARG A 275 8.98 -27.86 -23.81
C ARG A 275 8.79 -27.73 -25.33
N ASP A 276 7.75 -27.04 -25.74
CA ASP A 276 7.43 -26.84 -27.16
C ASP A 276 8.44 -25.91 -27.84
N ASN A 277 8.83 -24.81 -27.18
CA ASN A 277 9.89 -23.93 -27.66
C ASN A 277 11.25 -24.66 -27.73
N THR A 278 11.55 -25.53 -26.76
CA THR A 278 12.76 -26.36 -26.76
C THR A 278 12.75 -27.37 -27.91
N ARG A 279 11.60 -27.99 -28.20
CA ARG A 279 11.44 -28.91 -29.34
C ARG A 279 11.62 -28.16 -30.66
N ALA A 280 10.97 -27.02 -30.83
CA ALA A 280 11.11 -26.18 -32.02
C ALA A 280 12.56 -25.68 -32.22
N GLY A 281 13.23 -25.29 -31.12
CA GLY A 281 14.64 -24.92 -31.15
C GLY A 281 15.55 -26.08 -31.55
N ALA A 282 15.30 -27.29 -31.04
CA ALA A 282 16.04 -28.49 -31.42
C ALA A 282 15.82 -28.88 -32.89
N GLU A 283 14.59 -28.75 -33.41
CA GLU A 283 14.28 -28.96 -34.83
C GLU A 283 14.99 -27.94 -35.72
N ALA A 284 14.97 -26.66 -35.35
CA ALA A 284 15.70 -25.60 -36.07
C ALA A 284 17.22 -25.84 -36.06
N MET A 285 17.77 -26.27 -34.92
CA MET A 285 19.19 -26.65 -34.82
C MET A 285 19.52 -27.85 -35.70
N SER A 286 18.65 -28.86 -35.74
CA SER A 286 18.82 -30.04 -36.60
C SER A 286 18.77 -29.66 -38.08
N ALA A 287 17.86 -28.77 -38.47
CA ALA A 287 17.78 -28.26 -39.83
C ALA A 287 19.05 -27.47 -40.21
N ALA A 288 19.50 -26.56 -39.34
CA ALA A 288 20.74 -25.81 -39.56
C ALA A 288 21.97 -26.74 -39.65
N ALA A 289 22.03 -27.79 -38.83
CA ALA A 289 23.10 -28.79 -38.90
C ALA A 289 23.06 -29.61 -40.20
N ALA A 290 21.86 -29.89 -40.73
CA ALA A 290 21.69 -30.56 -42.02
C ALA A 290 22.13 -29.66 -43.19
N ASP A 291 21.73 -28.38 -43.17
CA ASP A 291 22.15 -27.39 -44.17
C ASP A 291 23.67 -27.19 -44.14
N MET A 292 24.28 -27.15 -42.96
CA MET A 292 25.74 -27.10 -42.81
C MET A 292 26.43 -28.32 -43.43
N ARG A 293 25.88 -29.54 -43.23
CA ARG A 293 26.42 -30.74 -43.88
C ARG A 293 26.29 -30.66 -45.41
N GLY A 294 25.12 -30.25 -45.90
CA GLY A 294 24.89 -30.09 -47.35
C GLY A 294 25.83 -29.05 -47.97
N ALA A 295 26.03 -27.92 -47.30
CA ALA A 295 26.99 -26.90 -47.72
C ALA A 295 28.44 -27.42 -47.71
N ALA A 296 28.83 -28.19 -46.70
CA ALA A 296 30.16 -28.79 -46.62
C ALA A 296 30.39 -29.85 -47.72
N GLU A 297 29.38 -30.65 -48.04
CA GLU A 297 29.43 -31.61 -49.15
C GLU A 297 29.49 -30.91 -50.52
N GLY A 298 28.70 -29.86 -50.71
CA GLY A 298 28.76 -29.01 -51.90
C GLY A 298 30.14 -28.38 -52.06
N PHE A 299 30.70 -27.83 -50.99
CA PHE A 299 32.05 -27.26 -51.00
C PHE A 299 33.12 -28.31 -51.34
N ARG A 300 33.04 -29.52 -50.76
CA ARG A 300 33.95 -30.63 -51.08
C ARG A 300 33.87 -31.01 -52.56
N THR A 301 32.65 -31.10 -53.10
CA THR A 301 32.42 -31.48 -54.50
C THR A 301 32.99 -30.43 -55.45
N GLU A 302 32.77 -29.15 -55.16
CA GLU A 302 33.32 -28.04 -55.94
C GLU A 302 34.86 -28.00 -55.88
N LEU A 303 35.43 -28.28 -54.69
CA LEU A 303 36.87 -28.37 -54.50
C LEU A 303 37.49 -29.54 -55.28
N GLU A 304 36.85 -30.71 -55.28
CA GLU A 304 37.25 -31.88 -56.07
C GLU A 304 37.15 -31.61 -57.59
N ALA A 305 36.11 -30.90 -58.04
CA ALA A 305 35.95 -30.49 -59.43
C ALA A 305 37.03 -29.48 -59.85
N ALA A 306 37.28 -28.47 -59.02
CA ALA A 306 38.31 -27.47 -59.24
C ALA A 306 39.71 -28.09 -59.27
N THR A 307 40.02 -29.01 -58.35
CA THR A 307 41.32 -29.71 -58.34
C THR A 307 41.48 -30.65 -59.53
N ARG A 308 40.44 -31.37 -59.95
CA ARG A 308 40.51 -32.23 -61.14
C ARG A 308 40.69 -31.42 -62.42
N SER A 309 39.97 -30.31 -62.55
CA SER A 309 40.10 -29.37 -63.67
C SER A 309 41.48 -28.71 -63.69
N GLY A 310 41.98 -28.28 -62.52
CA GLY A 310 43.33 -27.74 -62.36
C GLY A 310 44.42 -28.75 -62.71
N ALA A 311 44.29 -30.00 -62.27
CA ALA A 311 45.22 -31.09 -62.58
C ALA A 311 45.21 -31.43 -64.08
N ALA A 312 44.03 -31.49 -64.72
CA ALA A 312 43.91 -31.70 -66.16
C ALA A 312 44.54 -30.54 -66.96
N GLY A 313 44.30 -29.30 -66.55
CA GLY A 313 44.92 -28.12 -67.17
C GLY A 313 46.44 -28.08 -66.99
N ALA A 314 46.95 -28.49 -65.83
CA ALA A 314 48.38 -28.61 -65.57
C ALA A 314 49.03 -29.72 -66.40
N ALA A 315 48.40 -30.90 -66.48
CA ALA A 315 48.87 -32.02 -67.29
C ALA A 315 48.90 -31.67 -68.78
N ALA A 316 47.85 -31.01 -69.30
CA ALA A 316 47.81 -30.56 -70.69
C ALA A 316 48.92 -29.55 -71.00
N ARG A 317 49.21 -28.62 -70.09
CA ARG A 317 50.33 -27.68 -70.23
C ARG A 317 51.69 -28.38 -70.16
N MET A 318 51.87 -29.35 -69.27
CA MET A 318 53.11 -30.13 -69.19
C MET A 318 53.33 -30.97 -70.45
N GLN A 319 52.27 -31.55 -71.01
CA GLN A 319 52.35 -32.33 -72.23
C GLN A 319 52.65 -31.44 -73.45
N ALA A 320 52.00 -30.28 -73.56
CA ALA A 320 52.29 -29.29 -74.60
C ALA A 320 53.74 -28.77 -74.49
N ALA A 321 54.20 -28.45 -73.28
CA ALA A 321 55.57 -28.04 -73.03
C ALA A 321 56.57 -29.18 -73.35
N GLY A 322 56.20 -30.44 -73.06
CA GLY A 322 57.00 -31.62 -73.39
C GLY A 322 57.09 -31.88 -74.89
N THR A 323 55.99 -31.71 -75.64
CA THR A 323 55.98 -31.83 -77.09
C THR A 323 56.77 -30.70 -77.75
N ASP A 324 56.64 -29.47 -77.26
CA ASP A 324 57.42 -28.33 -77.76
C ASP A 324 58.91 -28.51 -77.46
N ALA A 325 59.26 -28.95 -76.26
CA ALA A 325 60.64 -29.28 -75.92
C ALA A 325 61.19 -30.41 -76.80
N SER A 326 60.41 -31.47 -77.03
CA SER A 326 60.81 -32.59 -77.92
C SER A 326 60.96 -32.14 -79.38
N ALA A 327 60.08 -31.25 -79.85
CA ALA A 327 60.15 -30.69 -81.19
C ALA A 327 61.38 -29.80 -81.36
N GLN A 328 61.69 -28.96 -80.37
CA GLN A 328 62.90 -28.14 -80.36
C GLN A 328 64.17 -28.98 -80.25
N ILE A 329 64.19 -30.02 -79.42
CA ILE A 329 65.32 -30.95 -79.31
C ILE A 329 65.52 -31.73 -80.62
N SER A 330 64.44 -32.14 -81.28
CA SER A 330 64.50 -32.82 -82.59
C SER A 330 64.97 -31.88 -83.69
N ALA A 331 64.47 -30.64 -83.70
CA ALA A 331 64.92 -29.60 -84.62
C ALA A 331 66.41 -29.29 -84.41
N ALA A 332 66.85 -29.14 -83.15
CA ALA A 332 68.25 -28.97 -82.80
C ALA A 332 69.09 -30.19 -83.23
N GLY A 333 68.63 -31.41 -82.99
CA GLY A 333 69.27 -32.64 -83.44
C GLY A 333 69.39 -32.72 -84.97
N SER A 334 68.35 -32.35 -85.70
CA SER A 334 68.36 -32.28 -87.17
C SER A 334 69.31 -31.21 -87.68
N ASN A 335 69.39 -30.06 -86.99
CA ASN A 335 70.30 -28.97 -87.32
C ASN A 335 71.75 -29.36 -87.03
N VAL A 336 72.03 -30.15 -85.99
CA VAL A 336 73.37 -30.69 -85.74
C VAL A 336 73.75 -31.72 -86.81
N VAL A 337 72.84 -32.63 -87.19
CA VAL A 337 73.10 -33.61 -88.26
C VAL A 337 73.27 -32.92 -89.62
N GLN A 338 72.46 -31.91 -89.92
CA GLN A 338 72.62 -31.09 -91.12
C GLN A 338 73.89 -30.25 -91.07
N ALA A 339 74.26 -29.67 -89.92
CA ALA A 339 75.51 -28.94 -89.78
C ALA A 339 76.72 -29.87 -90.00
N PHE A 340 76.73 -31.08 -89.41
CA PHE A 340 77.77 -32.07 -89.69
C PHE A 340 77.82 -32.51 -91.16
N GLY A 341 76.66 -32.72 -91.79
CA GLY A 341 76.58 -33.02 -93.23
C GLY A 341 77.03 -31.85 -94.12
N ARG A 342 76.71 -30.62 -93.72
CA ARG A 342 77.07 -29.38 -94.42
C ARG A 342 78.54 -29.06 -94.24
N THR A 343 79.13 -29.25 -93.06
CA THR A 343 80.57 -29.09 -92.82
C THR A 343 81.39 -30.18 -93.52
N ALA A 344 80.89 -31.42 -93.62
CA ALA A 344 81.51 -32.46 -94.44
C ALA A 344 81.48 -32.14 -95.95
N SER A 345 80.40 -31.50 -96.43
CA SER A 345 80.26 -31.01 -97.81
C SER A 345 81.08 -29.73 -98.07
N GLU A 346 81.09 -28.79 -97.13
CA GLU A 346 81.81 -27.51 -97.19
C GLU A 346 83.32 -27.73 -97.07
N ILE A 347 83.82 -28.74 -96.35
CA ILE A 347 85.24 -29.13 -96.38
C ILE A 347 85.61 -29.72 -97.76
N ALA A 348 84.69 -30.43 -98.41
CA ALA A 348 84.89 -30.96 -99.77
C ALA A 348 84.77 -29.87 -100.87
N GLU A 349 84.00 -28.80 -100.62
CA GLU A 349 83.66 -27.75 -101.59
C GLU A 349 84.47 -26.45 -101.41
N ALA A 350 84.89 -26.09 -100.19
CA ALA A 350 85.80 -24.98 -99.89
C ALA A 350 87.22 -25.19 -100.43
N THR A 351 87.55 -26.42 -100.85
CA THR A 351 88.79 -26.70 -101.60
C THR A 351 88.69 -26.22 -103.06
N ARG A 352 87.49 -25.87 -103.56
CA ARG A 352 87.27 -25.71 -105.01
C ARG A 352 86.79 -24.35 -105.51
N ASP A 353 86.21 -23.46 -104.71
CA ASP A 353 85.64 -22.24 -105.34
C ASP A 353 85.55 -21.00 -104.43
N ILE A 354 86.72 -20.48 -104.03
CA ILE A 354 86.86 -19.11 -103.53
C ILE A 354 86.91 -18.18 -104.75
N GLY A 355 85.82 -17.50 -105.08
CA GLY A 355 85.91 -16.46 -106.11
C GLY A 355 84.63 -15.72 -106.49
N ALA A 356 83.44 -16.30 -106.35
CA ALA A 356 82.33 -15.79 -107.17
C ALA A 356 80.95 -15.70 -106.50
N ARG A 357 80.79 -15.21 -105.26
CA ARG A 357 79.43 -14.97 -104.70
C ARG A 357 79.22 -13.71 -103.84
N ALA A 358 79.97 -12.63 -104.09
CA ALA A 358 79.78 -11.35 -103.40
C ALA A 358 78.49 -10.56 -103.75
N ALA A 359 77.54 -11.12 -104.51
CA ALA A 359 76.34 -10.39 -104.96
C ALA A 359 75.00 -11.06 -104.62
N ARG A 360 74.99 -12.25 -103.99
CA ARG A 360 73.74 -12.96 -103.63
C ARG A 360 73.43 -13.00 -102.13
N ASP A 361 74.39 -12.69 -101.27
CA ASP A 361 74.24 -12.85 -99.81
C ASP A 361 73.55 -11.66 -99.10
N LEU A 362 73.21 -10.59 -99.82
CA LEU A 362 72.65 -9.37 -99.21
C LEU A 362 71.11 -9.29 -99.19
N LEU A 363 70.38 -10.15 -99.92
CA LEU A 363 68.91 -10.06 -100.02
C LEU A 363 68.15 -11.18 -99.29
N GLY A 364 68.78 -12.35 -99.07
CA GLY A 364 68.16 -13.47 -98.34
C GLY A 364 67.91 -13.24 -96.83
N PRO A 365 68.79 -12.54 -96.09
CA PRO A 365 68.61 -12.34 -94.65
C PRO A 365 67.38 -11.49 -94.28
N LEU A 366 66.91 -10.63 -95.20
CA LEU A 366 65.80 -9.71 -94.93
C LEU A 366 64.44 -10.44 -94.86
N ASP A 367 64.25 -11.50 -95.64
CA ASP A 367 63.01 -12.30 -95.62
C ASP A 367 62.90 -13.14 -94.35
N SER A 368 64.00 -13.77 -93.90
CA SER A 368 64.03 -14.53 -92.64
C SER A 368 63.86 -13.64 -91.41
N ILE A 369 64.43 -12.43 -91.44
CA ILE A 369 64.23 -11.44 -90.38
C ILE A 369 62.75 -10.99 -90.35
N SER A 370 62.10 -10.82 -91.50
CA SER A 370 60.67 -10.45 -91.55
C SER A 370 59.75 -11.55 -90.99
N ALA A 371 60.08 -12.82 -91.26
CA ALA A 371 59.32 -13.96 -90.76
C ALA A 371 59.49 -14.14 -89.25
N HIS A 372 60.72 -14.03 -88.75
CA HIS A 372 61.00 -14.06 -87.30
C HIS A 372 60.37 -12.88 -86.56
N LEU A 373 60.35 -11.68 -87.15
CA LEU A 373 59.68 -10.51 -86.58
C LEU A 373 58.14 -10.70 -86.52
N ARG A 374 57.54 -11.40 -87.48
CA ARG A 374 56.11 -11.76 -87.41
C ARG A 374 55.82 -12.79 -86.34
N GLU A 375 56.61 -13.84 -86.23
CA GLU A 375 56.43 -14.88 -85.20
C GLU A 375 56.65 -14.33 -83.79
N THR A 376 57.66 -13.47 -83.60
CA THR A 376 57.84 -12.76 -82.33
C THR A 376 56.72 -11.74 -82.07
N ALA A 377 56.18 -11.07 -83.09
CA ALA A 377 55.02 -10.20 -82.93
C ALA A 377 53.77 -10.98 -82.51
N ASP A 378 53.51 -12.15 -83.09
CA ASP A 378 52.40 -13.03 -82.73
C ASP A 378 52.57 -13.63 -81.32
N GLY A 379 53.80 -14.02 -80.96
CA GLY A 379 54.15 -14.45 -79.60
C GLY A 379 53.97 -13.35 -78.55
N VAL A 380 54.35 -12.10 -78.88
CA VAL A 380 54.11 -10.92 -78.04
C VAL A 380 52.63 -10.60 -77.94
N ALA A 381 51.85 -10.75 -79.01
CA ALA A 381 50.39 -10.56 -78.98
C ALA A 381 49.68 -11.61 -78.11
N ALA A 382 50.12 -12.88 -78.18
CA ALA A 382 49.60 -13.95 -77.33
C ALA A 382 50.00 -13.75 -75.86
N ALA A 383 51.23 -13.32 -75.59
CA ALA A 383 51.70 -12.96 -74.25
C ALA A 383 50.92 -11.75 -73.70
N ALA A 384 50.65 -10.73 -74.51
CA ALA A 384 49.82 -9.59 -74.15
C ALA A 384 48.38 -10.01 -73.80
N GLY A 385 47.79 -10.96 -74.54
CA GLY A 385 46.50 -11.56 -74.19
C GLY A 385 46.53 -12.40 -72.90
N GLY A 386 47.66 -13.04 -72.60
CA GLY A 386 47.92 -13.71 -71.33
C GLY A 386 47.96 -12.74 -70.15
N VAL A 387 48.67 -11.62 -70.31
CA VAL A 387 48.75 -10.54 -69.31
C VAL A 387 47.39 -9.87 -69.09
N GLY A 388 46.58 -9.69 -70.14
CA GLY A 388 45.21 -9.17 -70.02
C GLY A 388 44.33 -10.04 -69.11
N ARG A 389 44.32 -11.36 -69.31
CA ARG A 389 43.56 -12.29 -68.46
C ARG A 389 44.07 -12.35 -67.02
N LEU A 390 45.38 -12.22 -66.84
CA LEU A 390 46.01 -12.08 -65.52
C LEU A 390 45.56 -10.79 -64.83
N GLY A 391 45.50 -9.69 -65.58
CA GLY A 391 44.95 -8.41 -65.12
C GLY A 391 43.48 -8.52 -64.69
N ASP A 392 42.64 -9.21 -65.46
CA ASP A 392 41.24 -9.46 -65.11
C ASP A 392 41.09 -10.33 -63.86
N GLY A 393 41.92 -11.37 -63.73
CA GLY A 393 41.96 -12.23 -62.53
C GLY A 393 42.42 -11.48 -61.28
N VAL A 394 43.43 -10.62 -61.41
CA VAL A 394 43.89 -9.73 -60.33
C VAL A 394 42.81 -8.72 -59.97
N ARG A 395 42.10 -8.15 -60.95
CA ARG A 395 40.99 -7.22 -60.70
C ARG A 395 39.82 -7.90 -59.98
N ALA A 396 39.42 -9.09 -60.43
CA ALA A 396 38.37 -9.87 -59.77
C ALA A 396 38.76 -10.28 -58.34
N GLY A 397 40.04 -10.63 -58.12
CA GLY A 397 40.57 -10.89 -56.78
C GLY A 397 40.55 -9.66 -55.87
N ALA A 398 40.91 -8.48 -56.42
CA ALA A 398 40.85 -7.22 -55.69
C ALA A 398 39.41 -6.83 -55.33
N GLU A 399 38.46 -6.97 -56.25
CA GLU A 399 37.03 -6.72 -56.01
C GLU A 399 36.43 -7.69 -54.97
N ALA A 400 36.87 -8.96 -54.97
CA ALA A 400 36.46 -9.93 -53.97
C ALA A 400 37.05 -9.62 -52.58
N ALA A 401 38.32 -9.20 -52.52
CA ALA A 401 38.97 -8.77 -51.30
C ALA A 401 38.32 -7.49 -50.74
N GLU A 402 37.95 -6.54 -51.59
CA GLU A 402 37.24 -5.32 -51.20
C GLU A 402 35.85 -5.63 -50.62
N ARG A 403 35.09 -6.53 -51.27
CA ARG A 403 33.79 -7.00 -50.75
C ARG A 403 33.93 -7.71 -49.41
N ALA A 404 34.94 -8.56 -49.25
CA ALA A 404 35.22 -9.25 -47.99
C ALA A 404 35.61 -8.25 -46.88
N ALA A 405 36.45 -7.26 -47.19
CA ALA A 405 36.82 -6.20 -46.26
C ALA A 405 35.61 -5.32 -45.87
N GLY A 406 34.71 -5.05 -46.81
CA GLY A 406 33.44 -4.37 -46.54
C GLY A 406 32.52 -5.17 -45.61
N ALA A 407 32.34 -6.46 -45.87
CA ALA A 407 31.56 -7.35 -45.02
C ALA A 407 32.15 -7.49 -43.61
N PHE A 408 33.47 -7.57 -43.50
CA PHE A 408 34.17 -7.60 -42.22
C PHE A 408 33.97 -6.29 -41.45
N ARG A 409 34.11 -5.13 -42.11
CA ARG A 409 33.89 -3.82 -41.51
C ARG A 409 32.44 -3.65 -41.01
N GLY A 410 31.46 -4.02 -41.83
CA GLY A 410 30.05 -4.00 -41.42
C GLY A 410 29.74 -4.93 -40.25
N SER A 411 30.38 -6.11 -40.21
CA SER A 411 30.24 -7.04 -39.08
C SER A 411 30.89 -6.49 -37.80
N SER A 412 32.07 -5.84 -37.92
CA SER A 412 32.70 -5.15 -36.78
C SER A 412 31.86 -3.97 -36.28
N GLU A 413 31.27 -3.19 -37.17
CA GLU A 413 30.35 -2.10 -36.81
C GLU A 413 29.10 -2.62 -36.09
N ALA A 414 28.51 -3.72 -36.58
CA ALA A 414 27.40 -4.39 -35.91
C ALA A 414 27.77 -4.90 -34.51
N LEU A 415 28.97 -5.46 -34.34
CA LEU A 415 29.48 -5.93 -33.04
C LEU A 415 29.69 -4.77 -32.06
N VAL A 416 30.27 -3.66 -32.53
CA VAL A 416 30.46 -2.43 -31.73
C VAL A 416 29.11 -1.81 -31.35
N SER A 417 28.16 -1.77 -32.30
CA SER A 417 26.80 -1.30 -32.07
C SER A 417 26.06 -2.17 -31.05
N ALA A 418 26.22 -3.49 -31.09
CA ALA A 418 25.63 -4.41 -30.12
C ALA A 418 26.29 -4.35 -28.73
N ALA A 419 27.60 -4.05 -28.66
CA ALA A 419 28.33 -3.92 -27.41
C ALA A 419 28.02 -2.63 -26.63
N SER A 420 27.62 -1.56 -27.31
CA SER A 420 27.28 -0.28 -26.68
C SER A 420 26.07 -0.36 -25.72
N PRO A 421 24.91 -0.94 -26.09
CA PRO A 421 23.80 -1.15 -25.17
C PRO A 421 24.18 -2.04 -23.98
N LEU A 422 25.01 -3.06 -24.19
CA LEU A 422 25.49 -3.93 -23.10
C LEU A 422 26.30 -3.14 -22.07
N ARG A 423 27.20 -2.25 -22.51
CA ARG A 423 27.96 -1.37 -21.62
C ARG A 423 27.04 -0.41 -20.85
N ALA A 424 26.07 0.19 -21.54
CA ALA A 424 25.09 1.07 -20.93
C ALA A 424 24.20 0.34 -19.91
N THR A 425 23.83 -0.93 -20.16
CA THR A 425 23.10 -1.75 -19.18
C THR A 425 23.95 -2.06 -17.97
N THR A 426 25.24 -2.38 -18.13
CA THR A 426 26.14 -2.63 -17.01
C THR A 426 26.30 -1.39 -16.13
N GLU A 427 26.51 -0.22 -16.71
CA GLU A 427 26.60 1.05 -15.98
C GLU A 427 25.28 1.36 -15.23
N ARG A 428 24.14 1.06 -15.84
CA ARG A 428 22.82 1.28 -15.24
C ARG A 428 22.55 0.30 -14.08
N ILE A 429 22.94 -0.97 -14.23
CA ILE A 429 22.89 -1.98 -13.15
C ILE A 429 23.78 -1.54 -11.98
N GLU A 430 25.00 -1.08 -12.26
CA GLU A 430 25.92 -0.64 -11.23
C GLU A 430 25.39 0.58 -10.46
N ALA A 431 24.78 1.54 -11.17
CA ALA A 431 24.11 2.69 -10.55
C ALA A 431 22.91 2.26 -9.70
N SER A 432 22.06 1.34 -10.19
CA SER A 432 20.92 0.82 -9.43
C SER A 432 21.35 0.05 -8.18
N ILE A 433 22.44 -0.72 -8.24
CA ILE A 433 23.00 -1.43 -7.07
C ILE A 433 23.46 -0.41 -6.01
N ARG A 434 24.19 0.64 -6.40
CA ARG A 434 24.60 1.69 -5.45
C ARG A 434 23.40 2.38 -4.81
N GLN A 435 22.38 2.70 -5.60
CA GLN A 435 21.16 3.33 -5.10
C GLN A 435 20.38 2.41 -4.14
N LEU A 436 20.34 1.10 -4.43
CA LEU A 436 19.77 0.10 -3.53
C LEU A 436 20.52 0.02 -2.20
N THR A 437 21.86 0.06 -2.23
CA THR A 437 22.69 0.06 -1.02
C THR A 437 22.42 1.31 -0.17
N ASP A 438 22.44 2.50 -0.77
CA ASP A 438 22.14 3.78 -0.08
C ASP A 438 20.73 3.78 0.52
N ALA A 439 19.74 3.32 -0.25
CA ALA A 439 18.36 3.23 0.21
C ALA A 439 18.23 2.25 1.39
N THR A 440 18.92 1.11 1.32
CA THR A 440 18.91 0.10 2.39
C THR A 440 19.55 0.64 3.67
N GLU A 441 20.68 1.35 3.56
CA GLU A 441 21.35 1.98 4.69
C GLU A 441 20.48 3.10 5.31
N HIS A 442 19.83 3.90 4.48
CA HIS A 442 18.93 4.97 4.95
C HIS A 442 17.68 4.43 5.65
N VAL A 443 17.09 3.35 5.12
CA VAL A 443 15.95 2.65 5.75
C VAL A 443 16.39 2.03 7.06
N ALA A 444 17.52 1.32 7.11
CA ALA A 444 18.05 0.75 8.34
C ALA A 444 18.30 1.83 9.41
N GLY A 445 18.90 2.97 9.02
CA GLY A 445 19.12 4.10 9.92
C GLY A 445 17.83 4.77 10.39
N THR A 446 16.79 4.79 9.57
CA THR A 446 15.48 5.35 9.95
C THR A 446 14.72 4.41 10.86
N VAL A 447 14.72 3.10 10.58
CA VAL A 447 14.13 2.07 11.45
C VAL A 447 14.81 2.06 12.81
N SER A 448 16.14 2.13 12.86
CA SER A 448 16.90 2.20 14.11
C SER A 448 16.51 3.43 14.96
N ARG A 449 16.51 4.63 14.35
CA ARG A 449 16.10 5.86 15.04
C ARG A 449 14.63 5.83 15.48
N SER A 450 13.74 5.29 14.65
CA SER A 450 12.32 5.17 14.98
C SER A 450 12.08 4.17 16.11
N ALA A 451 12.82 3.06 16.16
CA ALA A 451 12.79 2.10 17.24
C ALA A 451 13.31 2.74 18.55
N GLU A 452 14.39 3.50 18.49
CA GLU A 452 14.95 4.21 19.64
C GLU A 452 13.99 5.27 20.18
N GLN A 453 13.34 6.03 19.29
CA GLN A 453 12.33 7.01 19.66
C GLN A 453 11.08 6.34 20.27
N THR A 454 10.63 5.23 19.69
CA THR A 454 9.48 4.46 20.22
C THR A 454 9.79 3.90 21.60
N ALA A 455 11.01 3.38 21.82
CA ALA A 455 11.45 2.88 23.11
C ALA A 455 11.48 4.01 24.17
N ARG A 456 11.97 5.20 23.81
CA ARG A 456 11.94 6.37 24.71
C ARG A 456 10.52 6.82 25.02
N SER A 457 9.66 6.95 24.02
CA SER A 457 8.25 7.32 24.24
C SER A 457 7.50 6.28 25.08
N ALA A 458 7.77 4.99 24.89
CA ALA A 458 7.21 3.92 25.71
C ALA A 458 7.70 4.02 27.16
N ALA A 459 9.00 4.30 27.37
CA ALA A 459 9.56 4.51 28.71
C ALA A 459 8.94 5.71 29.41
N ASP A 460 8.79 6.84 28.72
CA ASP A 460 8.17 8.06 29.25
C ASP A 460 6.69 7.83 29.61
N ALA A 461 5.95 7.12 28.74
CA ALA A 461 4.56 6.74 29.00
C ALA A 461 4.43 5.81 30.21
N LEU A 462 5.36 4.85 30.37
CA LEU A 462 5.38 3.96 31.53
C LEU A 462 5.68 4.71 32.83
N ALA A 463 6.61 5.67 32.79
CA ALA A 463 6.95 6.51 33.93
C ALA A 463 5.78 7.43 34.34
N ALA A 464 5.08 8.00 33.35
CA ALA A 464 3.87 8.79 33.59
C ALA A 464 2.74 7.93 34.19
N ALA A 465 2.54 6.72 33.66
CA ALA A 465 1.57 5.77 34.19
C ALA A 465 1.90 5.33 35.63
N GLN A 466 3.17 5.06 35.94
CA GLN A 466 3.61 4.75 37.31
C GLN A 466 3.35 5.91 38.27
N THR A 467 3.61 7.14 37.83
CA THR A 467 3.36 8.34 38.64
C THR A 467 1.86 8.53 38.91
N ALA A 468 1.03 8.36 37.88
CA ALA A 468 -0.42 8.45 38.01
C ALA A 468 -0.99 7.34 38.92
N LEU A 469 -0.54 6.10 38.76
CA LEU A 469 -0.92 4.98 39.62
C LEU A 469 -0.48 5.18 41.08
N GLY A 470 0.72 5.72 41.31
CA GLY A 470 1.18 6.10 42.65
C GLY A 470 0.31 7.20 43.27
N GLY A 471 -0.09 8.20 42.48
CA GLY A 471 -1.03 9.24 42.91
C GLY A 471 -2.41 8.69 43.27
N HIS A 472 -2.95 7.77 42.47
CA HIS A 472 -4.22 7.09 42.76
C HIS A 472 -4.13 6.20 44.01
N ALA A 473 -3.04 5.46 44.18
CA ALA A 473 -2.81 4.65 45.39
C ALA A 473 -2.77 5.53 46.65
N GLY A 474 -2.04 6.65 46.62
CA GLY A 474 -2.00 7.60 47.74
C GLY A 474 -3.35 8.27 48.02
N ALA A 475 -4.13 8.59 46.98
CA ALA A 475 -5.47 9.14 47.15
C ALA A 475 -6.45 8.11 47.76
N ILE A 476 -6.33 6.83 47.38
CA ILE A 476 -7.11 5.74 47.98
C ILE A 476 -6.72 5.56 49.45
N GLU A 477 -5.42 5.57 49.78
CA GLU A 477 -4.94 5.47 51.15
C GLU A 477 -5.42 6.63 52.03
N ALA A 478 -5.35 7.87 51.52
CA ALA A 478 -5.90 9.05 52.19
C ALA A 478 -7.42 8.96 52.38
N SER A 479 -8.15 8.45 51.38
CA SER A 479 -9.60 8.26 51.49
C SER A 479 -9.96 7.16 52.50
N LEU A 480 -9.20 6.06 52.55
CA LEU A 480 -9.38 5.02 53.56
C LEU A 480 -9.08 5.53 54.97
N ALA A 481 -8.02 6.34 55.14
CA ALA A 481 -7.69 6.98 56.41
C ALA A 481 -8.82 7.92 56.87
N GLY A 482 -9.36 8.73 55.96
CA GLY A 482 -10.51 9.60 56.25
C GLY A 482 -11.78 8.82 56.63
N VAL A 483 -12.05 7.68 55.98
CA VAL A 483 -13.14 6.77 56.37
C VAL A 483 -12.89 6.17 57.75
N GLY A 484 -11.65 5.79 58.06
CA GLY A 484 -11.25 5.32 59.39
C GLY A 484 -11.52 6.34 60.50
N GLU A 485 -11.16 7.61 60.26
CA GLU A 485 -11.41 8.70 61.20
C GLU A 485 -12.90 8.95 61.43
N VAL A 486 -13.72 8.88 60.36
CA VAL A 486 -15.19 8.96 60.47
C VAL A 486 -15.75 7.79 61.30
N VAL A 487 -15.26 6.57 61.07
CA VAL A 487 -15.67 5.38 61.83
C VAL A 487 -15.29 5.51 63.32
N ASP A 488 -14.09 6.00 63.63
CA ASP A 488 -13.68 6.22 65.02
C ASP A 488 -14.49 7.33 65.69
N ARG A 489 -14.85 8.39 64.96
CA ARG A 489 -15.75 9.42 65.46
C ARG A 489 -17.15 8.89 65.75
N LEU A 490 -17.68 8.03 64.89
CA LEU A 490 -18.96 7.34 65.09
C LEU A 490 -18.91 6.38 66.29
N LYS A 491 -17.81 5.65 66.49
CA LYS A 491 -17.62 4.83 67.69
C LYS A 491 -17.56 5.68 68.97
N GLY A 492 -16.86 6.81 68.92
CA GLY A 492 -16.81 7.77 70.03
C GLY A 492 -18.18 8.36 70.38
N GLN A 493 -19.02 8.61 69.36
CA GLN A 493 -20.41 9.02 69.56
C GLN A 493 -21.27 7.89 70.15
N GLY A 494 -21.06 6.64 69.76
CA GLY A 494 -21.69 5.47 70.39
C GLY A 494 -21.41 5.40 71.88
N ALA A 495 -20.15 5.56 72.30
CA ALA A 495 -19.77 5.57 73.71
C ALA A 495 -20.39 6.77 74.48
N GLN A 496 -20.60 7.91 73.83
CA GLN A 496 -21.33 9.03 74.42
C GLN A 496 -22.82 8.74 74.59
N LEU A 497 -23.43 7.98 73.67
CA LEU A 497 -24.82 7.54 73.80
C LEU A 497 -24.98 6.53 74.94
N ASP A 498 -24.06 5.57 75.07
CA ASP A 498 -24.08 4.59 76.17
C ASP A 498 -23.99 5.28 77.54
N THR A 499 -23.11 6.27 77.68
CA THR A 499 -22.99 7.06 78.92
C THR A 499 -24.19 7.98 79.17
N LEU A 500 -24.90 8.40 78.12
CA LEU A 500 -26.16 9.13 78.24
C LEU A 500 -27.28 8.21 78.73
N ASP A 501 -27.38 7.00 78.20
CA ASP A 501 -28.34 5.98 78.63
C ASP A 501 -28.12 5.57 80.09
N GLU A 502 -26.86 5.39 80.50
CA GLU A 502 -26.53 5.05 81.90
C GLU A 502 -26.92 6.18 82.87
N LYS A 503 -26.66 7.43 82.49
CA LYS A 503 -27.08 8.61 83.26
C LYS A 503 -28.60 8.80 83.28
N LEU A 504 -29.27 8.54 82.16
CA LEU A 504 -30.73 8.59 82.08
C LEU A 504 -31.36 7.51 82.95
N GLY A 505 -30.83 6.28 82.94
CA GLY A 505 -31.23 5.21 83.84
C GLY A 505 -31.11 5.60 85.30
N ALA A 506 -29.95 6.12 85.71
CA ALA A 506 -29.74 6.60 87.08
C ALA A 506 -30.68 7.76 87.45
N ALA A 507 -30.98 8.67 86.51
CA ALA A 507 -31.90 9.77 86.72
C ALA A 507 -33.35 9.28 86.87
N PHE A 508 -33.78 8.28 86.08
CA PHE A 508 -35.09 7.66 86.20
C PHE A 508 -35.25 6.91 87.52
N ASP A 509 -34.23 6.19 87.99
CA ASP A 509 -34.24 5.53 89.30
C ASP A 509 -34.36 6.56 90.43
N MET A 510 -33.57 7.64 90.37
CA MET A 510 -33.70 8.74 91.33
C MET A 510 -35.08 9.37 91.32
N TYR A 511 -35.67 9.57 90.13
CA TYR A 511 -37.00 10.12 89.98
C TYR A 511 -38.05 9.17 90.58
N ALA A 512 -37.95 7.87 90.33
CA ALA A 512 -38.83 6.86 90.89
C ALA A 512 -38.78 6.84 92.43
N VAL A 513 -37.57 6.91 93.02
CA VAL A 513 -37.40 6.98 94.48
C VAL A 513 -38.00 8.26 95.05
N LYS A 514 -37.78 9.41 94.42
CA LYS A 514 -38.32 10.71 94.85
C LYS A 514 -39.84 10.75 94.76
N VAL A 515 -40.42 10.19 93.70
CA VAL A 515 -41.87 10.09 93.51
C VAL A 515 -42.49 9.14 94.53
N ALA A 516 -41.90 7.98 94.78
CA ALA A 516 -42.36 7.05 95.80
C ALA A 516 -42.37 7.70 97.20
N ALA A 517 -41.30 8.41 97.57
CA ALA A 517 -41.22 9.16 98.83
C ALA A 517 -42.26 10.31 98.91
N ALA A 518 -42.54 10.98 97.79
CA ALA A 518 -43.55 12.03 97.72
C ALA A 518 -44.98 11.47 97.86
N VAL A 519 -45.25 10.30 97.29
CA VAL A 519 -46.54 9.59 97.41
C VAL A 519 -46.75 9.09 98.85
N ASP A 520 -45.72 8.53 99.49
CA ASP A 520 -45.78 8.12 100.90
C ASP A 520 -46.06 9.30 101.83
N THR A 521 -45.36 10.43 101.62
CA THR A 521 -45.60 11.65 102.42
C THR A 521 -46.98 12.25 102.19
N LEU A 522 -47.53 12.19 100.97
CA LEU A 522 -48.91 12.58 100.67
C LEU A 522 -49.92 11.65 101.36
N SER A 523 -49.68 10.33 101.35
CA SER A 523 -50.51 9.33 102.02
C SER A 523 -50.54 9.56 103.54
N ASP A 524 -49.39 9.85 104.15
CA ASP A 524 -49.27 10.21 105.56
C ASP A 524 -49.98 11.53 105.90
N TYR A 525 -49.90 12.54 105.02
CA TYR A 525 -50.60 13.81 105.19
C TYR A 525 -52.13 13.62 105.14
N VAL A 526 -52.63 12.81 104.20
CA VAL A 526 -54.05 12.46 104.10
C VAL A 526 -54.53 11.69 105.33
N ARG A 527 -53.73 10.75 105.86
CA ARG A 527 -54.03 10.05 107.13
C ARG A 527 -54.08 11.00 108.32
N ARG A 528 -53.15 11.94 108.44
CA ARG A 528 -53.16 12.98 109.48
C ARG A 528 -54.39 13.87 109.37
N MET A 529 -54.73 14.31 108.16
CA MET A 529 -55.90 15.14 107.91
C MET A 529 -57.21 14.42 108.27
N GLN A 530 -57.33 13.12 107.94
CA GLN A 530 -58.45 12.30 108.38
C GLN A 530 -58.52 12.18 109.92
N SER A 531 -57.38 12.00 110.57
CA SER A 531 -57.26 11.93 112.04
C SER A 531 -57.66 13.25 112.72
N GLU A 532 -57.32 14.40 112.14
CA GLU A 532 -57.66 15.72 112.70
C GLU A 532 -59.10 16.18 112.37
N LEU A 533 -59.67 15.75 111.24
CA LEU A 533 -61.04 16.09 110.85
C LEU A 533 -62.12 15.17 111.46
N ALA A 534 -61.77 13.95 111.86
CA ALA A 534 -62.72 13.02 112.49
C ALA A 534 -63.35 13.58 113.79
N PRO A 535 -62.61 14.19 114.73
CA PRO A 535 -63.18 14.82 115.92
C PRO A 535 -64.08 16.02 115.60
N ALA A 536 -63.74 16.78 114.54
CA ALA A 536 -64.51 17.94 114.09
C ALA A 536 -65.86 17.54 113.46
N LEU A 537 -65.89 16.41 112.74
CA LEU A 537 -67.11 15.79 112.23
C LEU A 537 -67.98 15.20 113.35
N ASP A 538 -67.37 14.59 114.37
CA ASP A 538 -68.11 14.11 115.55
C ASP A 538 -68.71 15.25 116.38
N THR A 539 -68.03 16.40 116.48
CA THR A 539 -68.61 17.59 117.14
C THR A 539 -69.76 18.19 116.34
N LEU A 540 -69.67 18.24 115.01
CA LEU A 540 -70.79 18.66 114.15
C LEU A 540 -71.98 17.70 114.25
N ARG A 541 -71.74 16.39 114.36
CA ARG A 541 -72.79 15.39 114.58
C ARG A 541 -73.49 15.56 115.93
N ALA A 542 -72.74 15.85 117.00
CA ALA A 542 -73.31 16.13 118.32
C ALA A 542 -74.13 17.44 118.37
N VAL A 543 -73.72 18.47 117.63
CA VAL A 543 -74.47 19.74 117.53
C VAL A 543 -75.77 19.57 116.73
N VAL A 544 -75.78 18.72 115.70
CA VAL A 544 -76.99 18.39 114.92
C VAL A 544 -77.98 17.57 115.75
N GLU A 545 -77.51 16.61 116.56
CA GLU A 545 -78.38 15.85 117.48
C GLU A 545 -78.96 16.72 118.62
N GLN A 546 -78.26 17.76 119.07
CA GLN A 546 -78.79 18.73 120.05
C GLN A 546 -79.82 19.72 119.44
N ALA A 547 -79.83 19.90 118.12
CA ALA A 547 -80.75 20.82 117.43
C ALA A 547 -82.13 20.20 117.12
N GLU A 548 -82.28 18.87 117.14
CA GLU A 548 -83.56 18.19 116.86
C GLU A 548 -84.57 18.18 118.03
N GLN A 549 -84.21 18.66 119.24
CA GLN A 549 -85.10 18.64 120.41
C GLN A 549 -85.85 19.95 120.73
N PHE A 550 -85.81 20.98 119.86
CA PHE A 550 -86.55 22.23 120.07
C PHE A 550 -87.34 22.67 118.83
N ILE A 551 -88.59 22.18 118.69
CA ILE A 551 -89.61 22.77 117.81
C ILE A 551 -90.99 22.75 118.50
N PRO A 552 -91.59 23.91 118.82
CA PRO A 552 -93.03 24.04 119.05
C PRO A 552 -93.77 24.70 117.87
N GLU A 553 -95.04 24.31 117.77
CA GLU A 553 -96.01 24.36 116.67
C GLU A 553 -96.50 25.74 116.16
N SER A 554 -97.01 25.79 114.92
CA SER A 554 -98.42 26.19 114.67
C SER A 554 -98.87 26.12 113.19
N ARG A 555 -99.97 25.39 112.97
CA ARG A 555 -101.16 25.67 112.12
C ARG A 555 -101.04 26.58 110.86
N GLY A 556 -101.41 26.00 109.71
CA GLY A 556 -102.74 26.28 109.09
C GLY A 556 -102.83 26.93 107.69
N ALA A 557 -103.26 26.10 106.71
CA ALA A 557 -104.09 26.41 105.51
C ALA A 557 -103.48 27.28 104.36
N SER A 558 -103.82 27.15 103.07
CA SER A 558 -104.57 26.19 102.21
C SER A 558 -104.56 26.78 100.78
N GLY A 559 -104.59 25.94 99.74
CA GLY A 559 -104.85 26.31 98.32
C GLY A 559 -104.02 25.43 97.39
N ARG A 560 -104.46 24.29 96.82
CA ARG A 560 -105.62 23.91 95.99
C ARG A 560 -105.53 24.37 94.51
N ARG A 561 -105.65 23.36 93.63
CA ARG A 561 -105.71 23.28 92.14
C ARG A 561 -104.35 23.11 91.43
N THR A 562 -104.00 21.95 90.88
CA THR A 562 -104.60 21.04 89.86
C THR A 562 -104.57 21.58 88.43
N SER A 563 -103.66 21.06 87.60
CA SER A 563 -103.95 20.02 86.61
C SER A 563 -102.71 19.18 86.37
#